data_AF-A0A538FI38-F1
#
_entry.id   AF-A0A538FI38-F1
#
_cell.length_a   1.000
_cell.length_b   1.000
_cell.length_c   1.000
_cell.angle_alpha   90.00
_cell.angle_beta   90.00
_cell.angle_gamma   90.00
#
_symmetry.space_group_name_H-M   'P 1'
#
loop_
_entity.id
_entity.type
_entity.pdbx_description
1 polymer ?
#
loop_
_entity_poly.entity_id
_entity_poly.type
_entity_poly.pdbx_seq_one_letter_code
_entity_poly.pdbx_strand_id
1 'polypeptide(L)'
;LEERIEADLALGRHARLVPELEELVAGEPLRERPRGQLMLALYRSGRQADALELYRRTRDTLNEELGIEPSLELQELERRMLQHDPTLERARAPTRPAEEGAPVPLTRRPQFLVLAALGLAALAAVIATVALTGGGSSGKTASASGELRSFVDKLENFLTQSRDGRRDVAAAVDGAVSCKLTPQAARARLNRVQRNRQSLLQQAAALSVPNTEAALRASDLLQESVHASFTADGHYSDWLAGRKRCGPPGPSADLRAARTADATATRVKREFVAAFNPLARRFHTRVWTATEF
;
A
#
# COMPACT_ATOMS: atom_id res chain seq x y z
N LEU A 1 22.74 -14.09 11.35
CA LEU A 1 21.64 -13.25 11.87
C LEU A 1 20.58 -13.00 10.79
N GLU A 2 20.98 -12.46 9.64
CA GLU A 2 20.06 -12.13 8.53
C GLU A 2 19.25 -13.32 7.98
N GLU A 3 19.81 -14.52 7.92
CA GLU A 3 19.07 -15.73 7.50
C GLU A 3 17.95 -16.10 8.50
N ARG A 4 18.19 -15.90 9.81
CA ARG A 4 17.17 -16.11 10.84
C ARG A 4 16.04 -15.09 10.69
N ILE A 5 16.39 -13.83 10.42
CA ILE A 5 15.44 -12.75 10.17
C ILE A 5 14.59 -13.08 8.92
N GLU A 6 15.22 -13.55 7.85
CA GLU A 6 14.53 -13.94 6.63
C GLU A 6 13.56 -15.10 6.86
N ALA A 7 13.99 -16.12 7.63
CA ALA A 7 13.12 -17.21 8.04
C ALA A 7 11.93 -16.71 8.88
N ASP A 8 12.15 -15.80 9.83
CA ASP A 8 11.07 -15.24 10.65
C ASP A 8 10.11 -14.34 9.85
N LEU A 9 10.61 -13.60 8.85
CA LEU A 9 9.78 -12.86 7.89
C LEU A 9 8.91 -13.80 7.06
N ALA A 10 9.47 -14.93 6.60
CA ALA A 10 8.74 -15.96 5.87
C ALA A 10 7.64 -16.62 6.74
N LEU A 11 7.92 -16.80 8.04
CA LEU A 11 6.97 -17.29 9.04
C LEU A 11 5.91 -16.25 9.46
N GLY A 12 5.91 -15.07 8.84
CA GLY A 12 4.93 -14.02 9.12
C GLY A 12 5.15 -13.30 10.45
N ARG A 13 6.35 -13.37 11.02
CA ARG A 13 6.68 -12.79 12.33
C ARG A 13 7.30 -11.39 12.19
N HIS A 14 6.78 -10.59 11.28
CA HIS A 14 7.34 -9.29 10.89
C HIS A 14 7.30 -8.24 12.01
N ALA A 15 6.18 -8.10 12.73
CA ALA A 15 6.02 -7.03 13.72
C ALA A 15 7.03 -7.10 14.87
N ARG A 16 7.40 -8.31 15.30
CA ARG A 16 8.37 -8.52 16.39
C ARG A 16 9.83 -8.27 15.97
N LEU A 17 10.12 -8.31 14.67
CA LEU A 17 11.47 -8.10 14.15
C LEU A 17 11.81 -6.62 14.00
N VAL A 18 10.80 -5.73 13.97
CA VAL A 18 11.01 -4.31 13.69
C VAL A 18 12.03 -3.66 14.64
N PRO A 19 11.96 -3.81 15.98
CA PRO A 19 12.94 -3.18 16.87
C PRO A 19 14.37 -3.71 16.65
N GLU A 20 14.54 -5.02 16.50
CA GLU A 20 15.86 -5.64 16.25
C GLU A 20 16.45 -5.17 14.91
N LEU A 21 15.62 -5.06 13.88
CA LEU A 21 16.02 -4.57 12.57
C LEU A 21 16.34 -3.07 12.58
N GLU A 22 15.60 -2.26 13.35
CA GLU A 22 15.92 -0.83 13.56
C GLU A 22 17.30 -0.66 14.21
N GLU A 23 17.62 -1.47 15.23
CA GLU A 23 18.94 -1.46 15.87
C GLU A 23 20.05 -1.91 14.91
N LEU A 24 19.85 -2.99 14.15
CA LEU A 24 20.82 -3.49 13.19
C LEU A 24 21.10 -2.46 12.08
N VAL A 25 20.06 -1.82 11.54
CA VAL A 25 20.19 -0.79 10.49
C VAL A 25 20.90 0.45 11.01
N ALA A 26 20.68 0.82 12.28
CA ALA A 26 21.37 1.94 12.91
C ALA A 26 22.87 1.65 13.13
N GLY A 27 23.22 0.40 13.46
CA GLY A 27 24.61 -0.03 13.62
C GLY A 27 25.36 -0.21 12.30
N GLU A 28 24.66 -0.49 11.19
CA GLU A 28 25.24 -0.80 9.89
C GLU A 28 24.66 0.08 8.76
N PRO A 29 24.98 1.39 8.72
CA PRO A 29 24.25 2.35 7.90
C PRO A 29 24.42 2.22 6.38
N LEU A 30 25.40 1.46 5.89
CA LEU A 30 25.62 1.24 4.46
C LEU A 30 25.16 -0.14 3.98
N ARG A 31 24.68 -1.01 4.88
CA ARG A 31 24.24 -2.36 4.52
C ARG A 31 22.79 -2.35 4.08
N GLU A 32 22.55 -2.70 2.82
CA GLU A 32 21.22 -2.67 2.20
C GLU A 32 20.34 -3.86 2.59
N ARG A 33 20.92 -5.04 2.84
CA ARG A 33 20.13 -6.25 3.14
C ARG A 33 19.29 -6.12 4.42
N PRO A 34 19.84 -5.70 5.59
CA PRO A 34 19.04 -5.41 6.77
C PRO A 34 17.96 -4.34 6.53
N ARG A 35 18.23 -3.35 5.67
CA ARG A 35 17.25 -2.31 5.30
C ARG A 35 16.10 -2.89 4.49
N GLY A 36 16.38 -3.73 3.50
CA GLY A 36 15.32 -4.42 2.73
C GLY A 36 14.47 -5.32 3.63
N GLN A 37 15.08 -6.01 4.60
CA GLN A 37 14.36 -6.81 5.60
C GLN A 37 13.48 -5.93 6.51
N LEU A 38 13.98 -4.78 6.96
CA LEU A 38 13.22 -3.82 7.76
C LEU A 38 12.08 -3.20 6.95
N MET A 39 12.33 -2.80 5.69
CA MET A 39 11.30 -2.31 4.78
C MET A 39 10.16 -3.34 4.66
N LEU A 40 10.49 -4.60 4.40
CA LEU A 40 9.49 -5.67 4.28
C LEU A 40 8.75 -5.92 5.61
N ALA A 41 9.45 -5.87 6.74
CA ALA A 41 8.84 -6.02 8.06
C ALA A 41 7.84 -4.90 8.36
N LEU A 42 8.23 -3.65 8.09
CA LEU A 42 7.39 -2.47 8.24
C LEU A 42 6.16 -2.56 7.32
N TYR A 43 6.36 -2.85 6.04
CA TYR A 43 5.28 -3.02 5.07
C TYR A 43 4.25 -4.05 5.52
N ARG A 44 4.70 -5.27 5.87
CA ARG A 44 3.82 -6.36 6.34
C ARG A 44 3.13 -6.05 7.67
N SER A 45 3.67 -5.11 8.45
CA SER A 45 3.06 -4.63 9.69
C SER A 45 2.04 -3.50 9.47
N GLY A 46 1.66 -3.22 8.21
CA GLY A 46 0.79 -2.09 7.86
C GLY A 46 1.49 -0.73 7.87
N ARG A 47 2.83 -0.70 8.04
CA ARG A 47 3.66 0.51 8.12
C ARG A 47 4.40 0.76 6.80
N GLN A 48 3.73 0.60 5.65
CA GLN A 48 4.30 0.84 4.31
C GLN A 48 4.96 2.23 4.20
N ALA A 49 4.35 3.24 4.83
CA ALA A 49 4.91 4.58 4.90
C ALA A 49 6.34 4.62 5.46
N ASP A 50 6.53 3.94 6.59
CA ASP A 50 7.82 3.87 7.26
C ASP A 50 8.81 3.05 6.42
N ALA A 51 8.34 2.04 5.70
CA ALA A 51 9.16 1.28 4.75
C ALA A 51 9.66 2.16 3.58
N LEU A 52 8.79 2.96 2.97
CA LEU A 52 9.15 3.86 1.87
C LEU A 52 10.01 5.04 2.35
N GLU A 53 9.78 5.54 3.57
CA GLU A 53 10.64 6.54 4.19
C GLU A 53 12.05 6.00 4.48
N LEU A 54 12.14 4.75 4.97
CA LEU A 54 13.41 4.08 5.17
C LEU A 54 14.18 3.93 3.85
N TYR A 55 13.49 3.61 2.77
CA TYR A 55 14.09 3.57 1.43
C TYR A 55 14.66 4.93 1.02
N ARG A 56 13.87 6.01 1.13
CA ARG A 56 14.34 7.37 0.79
C ARG A 56 15.60 7.75 1.56
N ARG A 57 15.60 7.54 2.88
CA ARG A 57 16.78 7.80 3.72
C ARG A 57 17.97 6.95 3.33
N THR A 58 17.73 5.69 2.98
CA THR A 58 18.78 4.78 2.51
C THR A 58 19.40 5.31 1.22
N ARG A 59 18.57 5.74 0.27
CA ARG A 59 19.02 6.35 -0.98
C ARG A 59 19.87 7.59 -0.72
N ASP A 60 19.39 8.49 0.14
CA ASP A 60 20.11 9.71 0.49
C ASP A 60 21.47 9.38 1.13
N THR A 61 21.51 8.46 2.11
CA THR A 61 22.76 8.02 2.75
C THR A 61 23.73 7.38 1.76
N LEU A 62 23.27 6.50 0.86
CA LEU A 62 24.15 5.86 -0.13
C LEU A 62 24.68 6.87 -1.15
N ASN A 63 23.87 7.85 -1.54
CA ASN A 63 24.28 8.90 -2.44
C ASN A 63 25.31 9.83 -1.78
N GLU A 64 25.05 10.27 -0.54
CA GLU A 64 25.92 11.18 0.20
C GLU A 64 27.26 10.53 0.59
N GLU A 65 27.23 9.29 1.09
CA GLU A 65 28.43 8.62 1.63
C GLU A 65 29.25 7.90 0.56
N LEU A 66 28.59 7.37 -0.49
CA LEU A 66 29.24 6.51 -1.49
C LEU A 66 29.06 7.00 -2.93
N GLY A 67 28.20 7.99 -3.19
CA GLY A 67 27.91 8.45 -4.55
C GLY A 67 27.18 7.43 -5.42
N ILE A 68 26.51 6.44 -4.80
CA ILE A 68 25.82 5.36 -5.51
C ILE A 68 24.32 5.38 -5.26
N GLU A 69 23.58 4.80 -6.20
CA GLU A 69 22.15 4.52 -6.04
C GLU A 69 21.93 3.17 -5.31
N PRO A 70 20.76 2.96 -4.67
CA PRO A 70 20.42 1.68 -4.07
C PRO A 70 20.49 0.52 -5.07
N SER A 71 20.75 -0.68 -4.56
CA SER A 71 20.72 -1.94 -5.32
C SER A 71 19.38 -2.15 -6.04
N LEU A 72 19.42 -2.87 -7.16
CA LEU A 72 18.21 -3.22 -7.93
C LEU A 72 17.19 -3.98 -7.07
N GLU A 73 17.65 -4.82 -6.13
CA GLU A 73 16.74 -5.54 -5.24
C GLU A 73 15.96 -4.60 -4.32
N LEU A 74 16.61 -3.53 -3.83
CA LEU A 74 15.98 -2.54 -2.97
C LEU A 74 15.04 -1.62 -3.76
N GLN A 75 15.44 -1.20 -4.96
CA GLN A 75 14.57 -0.44 -5.89
C GLN A 75 13.31 -1.25 -6.24
N GLU A 76 13.48 -2.54 -6.54
CA GLU A 76 12.36 -3.43 -6.88
C GLU A 76 11.44 -3.68 -5.68
N LEU A 77 11.98 -3.73 -4.47
CA LEU A 77 11.18 -3.81 -3.24
C LEU A 77 10.33 -2.54 -3.05
N GLU A 78 10.90 -1.34 -3.23
CA GLU A 78 10.16 -0.08 -3.20
C GLU A 78 9.03 -0.08 -4.24
N ARG A 79 9.35 -0.44 -5.50
CA ARG A 79 8.39 -0.49 -6.60
C ARG A 79 7.20 -1.39 -6.27
N ARG A 80 7.48 -2.60 -5.77
CA ARG A 80 6.43 -3.56 -5.35
C ARG A 80 5.59 -3.03 -4.19
N MET A 81 6.20 -2.33 -3.24
CA MET A 81 5.47 -1.70 -2.14
C MET A 81 4.54 -0.61 -2.65
N LEU A 82 5.00 0.29 -3.52
CA LEU A 82 4.18 1.34 -4.13
C LEU A 82 2.99 0.78 -4.92
N GLN A 83 3.16 -0.40 -5.53
CA GLN A 83 2.12 -1.06 -6.31
C GLN A 83 1.22 -1.99 -5.48
N HIS A 84 1.48 -2.13 -4.17
CA HIS A 84 0.83 -3.10 -3.30
C HIS A 84 0.88 -4.52 -3.88
N ASP A 85 2.04 -4.91 -4.40
CA ASP A 85 2.22 -6.20 -5.05
C ASP A 85 1.82 -7.33 -4.07
N PRO A 86 0.84 -8.18 -4.42
CA PRO A 86 0.35 -9.23 -3.53
C PRO A 86 1.43 -10.26 -3.18
N THR A 87 2.53 -10.36 -3.94
CA THR A 87 3.68 -11.20 -3.61
C THR A 87 4.41 -10.73 -2.34
N LEU A 88 4.25 -9.48 -1.93
CA LEU A 88 4.77 -8.97 -0.67
C LEU A 88 3.96 -9.47 0.53
N GLU A 89 2.67 -9.76 0.34
CA GLU A 89 1.76 -10.27 1.35
C GLU A 89 1.90 -11.79 1.49
N ARG A 90 2.90 -12.20 2.28
CA ARG A 90 3.21 -13.60 2.66
C ARG A 90 3.68 -14.44 1.44
N ALA A 91 4.91 -14.94 1.52
CA ALA A 91 5.31 -16.05 0.66
C ALA A 91 4.41 -17.23 1.03
N ARG A 92 3.49 -17.63 0.13
CA ARG A 92 2.77 -18.89 0.25
C ARG A 92 3.86 -19.95 0.41
N ALA A 93 3.86 -20.68 1.54
CA ALA A 93 4.76 -21.81 1.70
C ALA A 93 4.63 -22.68 0.44
N PRO A 94 5.74 -23.13 -0.18
CA PRO A 94 5.63 -24.04 -1.31
C PRO A 94 4.77 -25.21 -0.84
N THR A 95 3.64 -25.41 -1.51
CA THR A 95 2.83 -26.62 -1.34
C THR A 95 3.80 -27.75 -1.66
N ARG A 96 4.22 -28.51 -0.65
CA ARG A 96 4.95 -29.75 -0.91
C ARG A 96 4.04 -30.56 -1.84
N PRO A 97 4.53 -31.05 -2.99
CA PRO A 97 3.79 -32.07 -3.73
C PRO A 97 3.45 -33.16 -2.72
N ALA A 98 2.18 -33.52 -2.62
CA ALA A 98 1.76 -34.64 -1.79
C ALA A 98 2.62 -35.84 -2.22
N GLU A 99 3.39 -36.39 -1.27
CA GLU A 99 4.09 -37.64 -1.53
C GLU A 99 3.03 -38.69 -1.86
N GLU A 100 3.08 -39.09 -3.13
CA GLU A 100 2.26 -40.10 -3.76
C GLU A 100 2.63 -41.44 -3.10
N GLY A 101 1.82 -41.84 -2.12
CA GLY A 101 1.92 -43.14 -1.49
C GLY A 101 1.55 -44.24 -2.49
N ALA A 102 2.58 -44.99 -2.91
CA ALA A 102 2.67 -46.40 -3.31
C ALA A 102 1.50 -47.12 -4.05
N PRO A 103 1.81 -48.01 -5.01
CA PRO A 103 0.86 -48.55 -5.97
C PRO A 103 -0.01 -49.72 -5.44
N VAL A 104 -1.27 -49.77 -5.89
CA VAL A 104 -2.18 -50.92 -5.72
C VAL A 104 -2.15 -51.77 -7.02
N PRO A 105 -2.06 -53.11 -6.95
CA PRO A 105 -1.83 -53.95 -8.12
C PRO A 105 -3.06 -54.21 -9.00
N LEU A 106 -2.73 -54.63 -10.22
CA LEU A 106 -3.51 -54.71 -11.46
C LEU A 106 -4.65 -55.76 -11.47
N THR A 107 -5.76 -55.42 -12.12
CA THR A 107 -6.66 -56.38 -12.78
C THR A 107 -6.87 -56.02 -14.26
N ARG A 108 -7.03 -57.07 -15.07
CA ARG A 108 -6.69 -57.19 -16.50
C ARG A 108 -7.93 -57.06 -17.43
N ARG A 109 -7.84 -56.18 -18.44
CA ARG A 109 -8.31 -56.16 -19.88
C ARG A 109 -9.56 -56.97 -20.34
N PRO A 110 -10.33 -56.57 -21.40
CA PRO A 110 -9.81 -56.16 -22.74
C PRO A 110 -10.59 -55.05 -23.53
N GLN A 111 -9.88 -54.20 -24.28
CA GLN A 111 -9.72 -54.11 -25.77
C GLN A 111 -10.93 -53.57 -26.56
N PHE A 112 -10.78 -52.36 -27.14
CA PHE A 112 -11.10 -52.09 -28.55
C PHE A 112 -10.13 -51.04 -29.12
N LEU A 113 -9.65 -51.33 -30.33
CA LEU A 113 -8.84 -50.50 -31.24
C LEU A 113 -9.68 -49.27 -31.68
N VAL A 114 -9.13 -48.13 -32.13
CA VAL A 114 -8.60 -47.91 -33.49
C VAL A 114 -7.73 -46.63 -33.55
N LEU A 115 -6.50 -46.83 -34.07
CA LEU A 115 -5.61 -46.02 -34.92
C LEU A 115 -6.01 -44.56 -35.29
N ALA A 116 -5.12 -43.58 -35.05
CA ALA A 116 -4.15 -42.97 -36.02
C ALA A 116 -4.81 -41.92 -36.95
N ALA A 117 -4.22 -40.83 -37.42
CA ALA A 117 -2.84 -40.37 -37.51
C ALA A 117 -2.79 -38.84 -37.73
N LEU A 118 -1.56 -38.34 -37.72
CA LEU A 118 -1.04 -36.99 -37.97
C LEU A 118 -1.48 -36.33 -39.29
N GLY A 119 -1.44 -35.00 -39.33
CA GLY A 119 -1.45 -34.19 -40.56
C GLY A 119 -0.75 -32.84 -40.38
N LEU A 120 0.36 -32.64 -41.10
CA LEU A 120 1.28 -31.49 -41.10
C LEU A 120 0.73 -30.23 -41.81
N ALA A 121 1.17 -29.07 -41.30
CA ALA A 121 1.79 -27.90 -41.93
C ALA A 121 1.35 -27.29 -43.30
N ALA A 122 1.55 -25.95 -43.33
CA ALA A 122 1.64 -25.00 -44.45
C ALA A 122 0.29 -24.44 -44.96
N LEU A 123 0.11 -23.14 -45.24
CA LEU A 123 0.98 -22.20 -45.95
C LEU A 123 0.58 -20.74 -45.68
N ALA A 124 1.52 -19.83 -45.85
CA ALA A 124 1.38 -18.39 -45.71
C ALA A 124 0.72 -17.69 -46.91
N ALA A 125 0.09 -16.55 -46.60
CA ALA A 125 0.19 -15.26 -47.29
C ALA A 125 -0.88 -14.78 -48.31
N VAL A 126 -1.26 -13.52 -48.06
CA VAL A 126 -1.74 -12.43 -48.94
C VAL A 126 -3.23 -12.44 -49.37
N ILE A 127 -4.01 -11.48 -48.86
CA ILE A 127 -4.39 -10.22 -49.56
C ILE A 127 -5.17 -9.34 -48.56
N ALA A 128 -4.67 -8.13 -48.32
CA ALA A 128 -5.43 -7.05 -47.72
C ALA A 128 -6.34 -6.43 -48.78
N THR A 129 -7.62 -6.17 -48.46
CA THR A 129 -8.25 -4.84 -48.54
C THR A 129 -9.74 -4.89 -48.21
N VAL A 130 -10.10 -4.05 -47.22
CA VAL A 130 -11.35 -3.30 -47.04
C VAL A 130 -12.68 -4.08 -47.08
N ALA A 131 -13.17 -4.40 -45.88
CA ALA A 131 -14.59 -4.25 -45.57
C ALA A 131 -14.71 -3.44 -44.27
N LEU A 132 -14.88 -2.12 -44.43
CA LEU A 132 -15.63 -1.31 -43.48
C LEU A 132 -17.02 -1.92 -43.40
N THR A 133 -17.34 -2.57 -42.28
CA THR A 133 -18.68 -2.61 -41.65
C THR A 133 -18.65 -3.60 -40.48
N GLY A 134 -18.94 -3.09 -39.28
CA GLY A 134 -19.59 -3.86 -38.23
C GLY A 134 -18.70 -4.61 -37.24
N GLY A 135 -18.69 -4.13 -35.99
CA GLY A 135 -18.65 -5.01 -34.82
C GLY A 135 -17.29 -5.18 -34.15
N GLY A 136 -16.96 -4.28 -33.22
CA GLY A 136 -15.77 -4.43 -32.38
C GLY A 136 -15.67 -3.49 -31.19
N SER A 137 -16.79 -3.11 -30.55
CA SER A 137 -16.79 -2.29 -29.32
C SER A 137 -16.28 -3.05 -28.08
N SER A 138 -16.11 -4.38 -28.18
CA SER A 138 -15.77 -5.24 -27.03
C SER A 138 -14.38 -4.98 -26.42
N GLY A 139 -13.44 -4.37 -27.16
CA GLY A 139 -12.09 -4.07 -26.64
C GLY A 139 -11.99 -2.76 -25.84
N LYS A 140 -12.76 -1.73 -26.22
CA LYS A 140 -12.74 -0.41 -25.54
C LYS A 140 -13.43 -0.47 -24.18
N THR A 141 -14.51 -1.23 -24.05
CA THR A 141 -15.25 -1.40 -22.79
C THR A 141 -14.48 -2.28 -21.81
N ALA A 142 -13.82 -3.34 -22.27
CA ALA A 142 -12.95 -4.17 -21.44
C ALA A 142 -11.78 -3.34 -20.86
N SER A 143 -11.11 -2.54 -21.70
CA SER A 143 -10.03 -1.64 -21.28
C SER A 143 -10.50 -0.57 -20.27
N ALA A 144 -11.59 0.14 -20.56
CA ALA A 144 -12.14 1.15 -19.65
C ALA A 144 -12.61 0.55 -18.30
N SER A 145 -13.14 -0.67 -18.31
CA SER A 145 -13.51 -1.38 -17.07
C SER A 145 -12.28 -1.82 -16.27
N GLY A 146 -11.19 -2.19 -16.94
CA GLY A 146 -9.91 -2.55 -16.31
C GLY A 146 -9.21 -1.34 -15.71
N GLU A 147 -9.20 -0.21 -16.42
CA GLU A 147 -8.67 1.07 -15.93
C GLU A 147 -9.44 1.54 -14.68
N LEU A 148 -10.77 1.48 -14.73
CA LEU A 148 -11.61 1.86 -13.59
C LEU A 148 -11.44 0.91 -12.40
N ARG A 149 -11.28 -0.40 -12.63
CA ARG A 149 -10.95 -1.36 -11.57
C ARG A 149 -9.61 -1.01 -10.92
N SER A 150 -8.56 -0.79 -11.72
CA SER A 150 -7.24 -0.41 -11.21
C SER A 150 -7.28 0.90 -10.41
N PHE A 151 -8.08 1.88 -10.86
CA PHE A 151 -8.32 3.11 -10.10
C PHE A 151 -8.96 2.83 -8.73
N VAL A 152 -10.03 2.02 -8.69
CA VAL A 152 -10.70 1.65 -7.43
C VAL A 152 -9.76 0.92 -6.48
N ASP A 153 -8.96 -0.02 -6.98
CA ASP A 153 -7.98 -0.77 -6.19
C ASP A 153 -6.92 0.16 -5.58
N LYS A 154 -6.40 1.11 -6.38
CA LYS A 154 -5.46 2.13 -5.88
C LYS A 154 -6.10 3.00 -4.80
N LEU A 155 -7.35 3.44 -4.99
CA LEU A 155 -8.08 4.22 -3.99
C LEU A 155 -8.28 3.44 -2.68
N GLU A 156 -8.61 2.15 -2.74
CA GLU A 156 -8.73 1.31 -1.54
C GLU A 156 -7.43 1.26 -0.74
N ASN A 157 -6.29 1.24 -1.43
CA ASN A 157 -4.97 1.32 -0.79
C ASN A 157 -4.73 2.66 -0.10
N PHE A 158 -5.07 3.79 -0.75
CA PHE A 158 -5.00 5.11 -0.12
C PHE A 158 -5.86 5.19 1.15
N LEU A 159 -7.08 4.64 1.09
CA LEU A 159 -8.01 4.67 2.23
C LEU A 159 -7.52 3.81 3.40
N THR A 160 -6.88 2.68 3.10
CA THR A 160 -6.23 1.84 4.11
C THR A 160 -5.09 2.57 4.81
N GLN A 161 -4.19 3.20 4.05
CA GLN A 161 -3.10 3.99 4.63
C GLN A 161 -3.64 5.19 5.44
N SER A 162 -4.69 5.85 4.95
CA SER A 162 -5.33 6.98 5.62
C SER A 162 -5.93 6.57 6.97
N ARG A 163 -6.63 5.42 7.05
CA ARG A 163 -7.12 4.82 8.30
C ARG A 163 -6.01 4.54 9.29
N ASP A 164 -4.92 3.92 8.84
CA ASP A 164 -3.84 3.56 9.75
C ASP A 164 -3.13 4.82 10.27
N GLY A 165 -2.93 5.82 9.41
CA GLY A 165 -2.48 7.15 9.83
C GLY A 165 -3.42 7.82 10.85
N ARG A 166 -4.75 7.71 10.68
CA ARG A 166 -5.73 8.22 11.65
C ARG A 166 -5.62 7.54 13.01
N ARG A 167 -5.41 6.22 13.03
CA ARG A 167 -5.18 5.45 14.26
C ARG A 167 -3.89 5.89 14.95
N ASP A 168 -2.83 6.15 14.20
CA ASP A 168 -1.56 6.63 14.74
C ASP A 168 -1.67 8.03 15.33
N VAL A 169 -2.41 8.94 14.68
CA VAL A 169 -2.72 10.28 15.23
C VAL A 169 -3.47 10.15 16.54
N ALA A 170 -4.55 9.36 16.56
CA ALA A 170 -5.34 9.14 17.77
C ALA A 170 -4.50 8.54 18.90
N ALA A 171 -3.67 7.54 18.61
CA ALA A 171 -2.78 6.92 19.58
C ALA A 171 -1.68 7.87 20.09
N ALA A 172 -1.16 8.75 19.24
CA ALA A 172 -0.17 9.75 19.64
C ALA A 172 -0.79 10.80 20.58
N VAL A 173 -1.97 11.33 20.20
CA VAL A 173 -2.70 12.32 21.01
C VAL A 173 -3.15 11.71 22.33
N ASP A 174 -3.80 10.54 22.31
CA ASP A 174 -4.23 9.83 23.53
C ASP A 174 -3.03 9.49 24.42
N GLY A 175 -1.92 9.01 23.83
CA GLY A 175 -0.71 8.70 24.56
C GLY A 175 -0.11 9.92 25.27
N ALA A 176 -0.11 11.10 24.63
CA ALA A 176 0.33 12.35 25.25
C ALA A 176 -0.62 12.83 26.34
N VAL A 177 -1.93 12.62 26.18
CA VAL A 177 -2.95 13.01 27.16
C VAL A 177 -2.93 12.10 28.38
N SER A 178 -2.81 10.79 28.18
CA SER A 178 -2.79 9.76 29.22
C SER A 178 -1.40 9.52 29.82
N CYS A 179 -0.39 10.31 29.44
CA CYS A 179 1.00 10.17 29.88
C CYS A 179 1.68 8.84 29.53
N LYS A 180 1.11 8.05 28.61
CA LYS A 180 1.80 6.88 28.01
C LYS A 180 2.93 7.29 27.07
N LEU A 181 2.89 8.51 26.54
CA LEU A 181 3.92 9.11 25.71
C LEU A 181 4.31 10.48 26.23
N THR A 182 5.58 10.84 26.10
CA THR A 182 6.02 12.23 26.25
C THR A 182 5.49 13.06 25.07
N PRO A 183 5.28 14.38 25.24
CA PRO A 183 4.88 15.24 24.12
C PRO A 183 5.82 15.14 22.91
N GLN A 184 7.13 15.04 23.15
CA GLN A 184 8.12 14.86 22.08
C GLN A 184 7.96 13.52 21.35
N ALA A 185 7.75 12.42 22.08
CA ALA A 185 7.53 11.11 21.46
C ALA A 185 6.24 11.08 20.65
N ALA A 186 5.14 11.63 21.19
CA ALA A 186 3.88 11.76 20.47
C ALA A 186 4.02 12.64 19.20
N ARG A 187 4.73 13.78 19.30
CA ARG A 187 5.02 14.65 18.15
C ARG A 187 5.84 13.92 17.09
N ALA A 188 6.83 13.14 17.49
CA ALA A 188 7.62 12.34 16.55
C ALA A 188 6.76 11.31 15.79
N ARG A 189 5.72 10.74 16.44
CA ARG A 189 4.73 9.88 15.75
C ARG A 189 3.90 10.68 14.76
N LEU A 190 3.36 11.84 15.15
CA LEU A 190 2.60 12.70 14.24
C LEU A 190 3.42 13.14 13.03
N ASN A 191 4.69 13.50 13.21
CA ASN A 191 5.56 13.88 12.11
C ASN A 191 5.77 12.73 11.11
N ARG A 192 5.71 11.46 11.54
CA ARG A 192 5.72 10.31 10.61
C ARG A 192 4.42 10.24 9.81
N VAL A 193 3.27 10.43 10.46
CA VAL A 193 1.97 10.47 9.77
C VAL A 193 1.92 11.62 8.76
N GLN A 194 2.45 12.80 9.10
CA GLN A 194 2.52 13.92 8.18
C GLN A 194 3.36 13.62 6.93
N ARG A 195 4.57 13.05 7.10
CA ARG A 195 5.39 12.62 5.96
C ARG A 195 4.69 11.55 5.12
N ASN A 196 3.95 10.64 5.75
CA ASN A 196 3.12 9.69 5.02
C ASN A 196 2.04 10.40 4.18
N ARG A 197 1.27 11.31 4.78
CA ARG A 197 0.20 12.04 4.07
C ARG A 197 0.73 12.90 2.93
N GLN A 198 1.92 13.50 3.09
CA GLN A 198 2.59 14.19 2.00
C GLN A 198 2.91 13.24 0.83
N SER A 199 3.40 12.04 1.13
CA SER A 199 3.62 11.01 0.11
C SER A 199 2.31 10.56 -0.56
N LEU A 200 1.22 10.40 0.22
CA LEU A 200 -0.09 10.07 -0.34
C LEU A 200 -0.61 11.16 -1.28
N LEU A 201 -0.44 12.45 -0.95
CA LEU A 201 -0.82 13.54 -1.83
C LEU A 201 -0.05 13.50 -3.17
N GLN A 202 1.25 13.23 -3.12
CA GLN A 202 2.08 13.10 -4.32
C GLN A 202 1.63 11.92 -5.19
N GLN A 203 1.38 10.76 -4.57
CA GLN A 203 0.90 9.57 -5.27
C GLN A 203 -0.51 9.77 -5.85
N ALA A 204 -1.40 10.45 -5.11
CA ALA A 204 -2.75 10.78 -5.57
C ALA A 204 -2.74 11.79 -6.73
N ALA A 205 -1.80 12.73 -6.74
CA ALA A 205 -1.60 13.66 -7.86
C ALA A 205 -1.06 12.96 -9.12
N ALA A 206 -0.30 11.87 -8.96
CA ALA A 206 0.23 11.07 -10.06
C ALA A 206 -0.73 9.97 -10.54
N LEU A 207 -1.92 9.86 -9.93
CA LEU A 207 -2.87 8.82 -10.26
C LEU A 207 -3.47 9.04 -11.65
N SER A 208 -3.44 8.00 -12.49
CA SER A 208 -4.22 7.99 -13.73
C SER A 208 -5.70 7.83 -13.37
N VAL A 209 -6.49 8.88 -13.62
CA VAL A 209 -7.92 8.93 -13.31
C VAL A 209 -8.73 8.66 -14.58
N PRO A 210 -9.61 7.64 -14.59
CA PRO A 210 -10.50 7.40 -15.70
C PRO A 210 -11.38 8.63 -15.98
N ASN A 211 -11.57 8.96 -17.26
CA ASN A 211 -12.38 10.11 -17.68
C ASN A 211 -13.89 9.85 -17.52
N THR A 212 -14.32 9.71 -16.27
CA THR A 212 -15.73 9.60 -15.85
C THR A 212 -15.97 10.59 -14.72
N GLU A 213 -17.15 11.22 -14.71
CA GLU A 213 -17.50 12.21 -13.70
C GLU A 213 -17.30 11.69 -12.27
N ALA A 214 -17.72 10.44 -12.01
CA ALA A 214 -17.59 9.82 -10.70
C ALA A 214 -16.13 9.60 -10.27
N ALA A 215 -15.25 9.17 -11.18
CA ALA A 215 -13.83 8.93 -10.87
C ALA A 215 -13.07 10.25 -10.65
N LEU A 216 -13.32 11.25 -11.50
CA LEU A 216 -12.75 12.61 -11.34
C LEU A 216 -13.18 13.22 -10.00
N ARG A 217 -14.48 13.21 -9.70
CA ARG A 217 -15.00 13.72 -8.44
C ARG A 217 -14.45 12.98 -7.22
N ALA A 218 -14.33 11.64 -7.29
CA ALA A 218 -13.74 10.87 -6.20
C ALA A 218 -12.25 11.21 -5.99
N SER A 219 -11.49 11.43 -7.08
CA SER A 219 -10.09 11.82 -7.00
C SER A 219 -9.91 13.20 -6.36
N ASP A 220 -10.68 14.21 -6.78
CA ASP A 220 -10.61 15.56 -6.24
C ASP A 220 -10.96 15.59 -4.74
N LEU A 221 -12.05 14.93 -4.37
CA LEU A 221 -12.47 14.82 -2.96
C LEU A 221 -11.47 14.04 -2.12
N LEU A 222 -10.78 13.04 -2.69
CA LEU A 222 -9.70 12.34 -1.99
C LEU A 222 -8.56 13.30 -1.68
N GLN A 223 -8.05 14.02 -2.69
CA GLN A 223 -6.96 14.97 -2.53
C GLN A 223 -7.32 16.07 -1.51
N GLU A 224 -8.51 16.65 -1.61
CA GLU A 224 -9.01 17.67 -0.67
C GLU A 224 -9.11 17.10 0.76
N SER A 225 -9.64 15.88 0.92
CA SER A 225 -9.78 15.25 2.24
C SER A 225 -8.42 14.95 2.89
N VAL A 226 -7.44 14.51 2.11
CA VAL A 226 -6.08 14.23 2.59
C VAL A 226 -5.38 15.55 2.94
N HIS A 227 -5.57 16.60 2.15
CA HIS A 227 -5.03 17.93 2.43
C HIS A 227 -5.58 18.48 3.75
N ALA A 228 -6.89 18.47 3.94
CA ALA A 228 -7.52 18.91 5.19
C ALA A 228 -7.05 18.08 6.40
N SER A 229 -6.87 16.77 6.23
CA SER A 229 -6.33 15.90 7.27
C SER A 229 -4.87 16.28 7.59
N PHE A 230 -4.03 16.51 6.58
CA PHE A 230 -2.64 16.96 6.74
C PHE A 230 -2.56 18.29 7.54
N THR A 231 -3.45 19.24 7.26
CA THR A 231 -3.57 20.48 8.03
C THR A 231 -3.90 20.21 9.50
N ALA A 232 -4.84 19.29 9.78
CA ALA A 232 -5.19 18.92 11.15
C ALA A 232 -4.00 18.32 11.91
N ASP A 233 -3.23 17.42 11.27
CA ASP A 233 -2.03 16.84 11.87
C ASP A 233 -0.97 17.91 12.20
N GLY A 234 -0.84 18.92 11.34
CA GLY A 234 0.04 20.07 11.59
C GLY A 234 -0.32 20.77 12.89
N HIS A 235 -1.58 21.12 13.05
CA HIS A 235 -2.06 21.75 14.27
C HIS A 235 -1.92 20.84 15.51
N TYR A 236 -2.12 19.52 15.40
CA TYR A 236 -1.82 18.60 16.51
C TYR A 236 -0.32 18.56 16.84
N SER A 237 0.55 18.60 15.82
CA SER A 237 2.00 18.63 16.00
C SER A 237 2.46 19.92 16.69
N ASP A 238 1.94 21.07 16.25
CA ASP A 238 2.21 22.39 16.85
C ASP A 238 1.72 22.45 18.30
N TRP A 239 0.52 21.93 18.55
CA TRP A 239 -0.01 21.79 19.90
C TRP A 239 0.94 20.98 20.79
N LEU A 240 1.43 19.83 20.33
CA LEU A 240 2.38 19.01 21.10
C LEU A 240 3.75 19.69 21.25
N ALA A 241 4.20 20.45 20.24
CA ALA A 241 5.45 21.20 20.29
C ALA A 241 5.46 22.23 21.44
N GLY A 242 4.32 22.87 21.70
CA GLY A 242 4.15 23.82 22.81
C GLY A 242 4.09 23.17 24.20
N ARG A 243 4.05 21.83 24.30
CA ARG A 243 3.85 21.13 25.58
C ARG A 243 5.15 20.64 26.20
N LYS A 244 5.40 21.06 27.44
CA LYS A 244 6.51 20.56 28.28
C LYS A 244 6.20 19.25 29.02
N ARG A 245 4.92 18.98 29.29
CA ARG A 245 4.46 17.82 30.07
C ARG A 245 3.24 17.16 29.43
N CYS A 246 3.14 15.85 29.60
CA CYS A 246 1.95 15.06 29.26
C CYS A 246 0.76 15.42 30.18
N GLY A 247 -0.43 14.92 29.87
CA GLY A 247 -1.65 15.16 30.67
C GLY A 247 -2.80 15.76 29.86
N PRO A 248 -3.97 16.01 30.48
CA PRO A 248 -5.11 16.62 29.81
C PRO A 248 -4.77 17.99 29.21
N PRO A 249 -5.33 18.34 28.02
CA PRO A 249 -5.10 19.65 27.42
C PRO A 249 -5.79 20.76 28.22
N GLY A 250 -5.08 21.86 28.45
CA GLY A 250 -5.72 23.15 28.72
C GLY A 250 -6.22 23.83 27.44
N PRO A 251 -6.77 25.05 27.53
CA PRO A 251 -7.13 25.84 26.35
C PRO A 251 -5.91 26.06 25.43
N SER A 252 -6.05 25.74 24.15
CA SER A 252 -5.01 25.91 23.13
C SER A 252 -5.63 26.34 21.79
N ALA A 253 -5.04 27.32 21.15
CA ALA A 253 -5.44 27.76 19.80
C ALA A 253 -5.18 26.66 18.77
N ASP A 254 -4.01 26.02 18.82
CA ASP A 254 -3.62 24.93 17.93
C ASP A 254 -4.57 23.75 18.05
N LEU A 255 -4.93 23.33 19.27
CA LEU A 255 -5.86 22.21 19.46
C LEU A 255 -7.28 22.54 18.94
N ARG A 256 -7.71 23.80 19.03
CA ARG A 256 -8.98 24.24 18.41
C ARG A 256 -8.87 24.22 16.89
N ALA A 257 -7.77 24.73 16.33
CA ALA A 257 -7.52 24.72 14.89
C ALA A 257 -7.47 23.28 14.33
N ALA A 258 -6.81 22.36 15.05
CA ALA A 258 -6.75 20.94 14.71
C ALA A 258 -8.16 20.33 14.61
N ARG A 259 -9.01 20.56 15.61
CA ARG A 259 -10.40 20.05 15.62
C ARG A 259 -11.25 20.65 14.51
N THR A 260 -11.06 21.93 14.18
CA THR A 260 -11.74 22.58 13.05
C THR A 260 -11.31 21.98 11.72
N ALA A 261 -10.01 21.73 11.53
CA ALA A 261 -9.47 21.07 10.35
C ALA A 261 -9.95 19.62 10.25
N ASP A 262 -10.00 18.87 11.35
CA ASP A 262 -10.58 17.51 11.41
C ASP A 262 -12.06 17.48 11.02
N ALA A 263 -12.84 18.48 11.48
CA ALA A 263 -14.24 18.60 11.11
C ALA A 263 -14.42 18.87 9.62
N THR A 264 -13.57 19.73 9.04
CA THR A 264 -13.50 19.97 7.60
C THR A 264 -13.13 18.69 6.85
N ALA A 265 -12.07 18.01 7.25
CA ALA A 265 -11.66 16.74 6.66
C ALA A 265 -12.78 15.71 6.71
N THR A 266 -13.46 15.57 7.86
CA THR A 266 -14.58 14.63 8.02
C THR A 266 -15.75 14.98 7.10
N ARG A 267 -16.05 16.26 6.86
CA ARG A 267 -17.08 16.69 5.91
C ARG A 267 -16.72 16.25 4.49
N VAL A 268 -15.51 16.57 4.02
CA VAL A 268 -15.05 16.20 2.68
C VAL A 268 -14.99 14.67 2.51
N LYS A 269 -14.57 13.93 3.55
CA LYS A 269 -14.58 12.46 3.55
C LYS A 269 -15.98 11.87 3.36
N ARG A 270 -17.03 12.50 3.91
CA ARG A 270 -18.42 12.04 3.67
C ARG A 270 -18.81 12.20 2.20
N GLU A 271 -18.42 13.31 1.60
CA GLU A 271 -18.65 13.56 0.17
C GLU A 271 -17.85 12.58 -0.70
N PHE A 272 -16.58 12.35 -0.37
CA PHE A 272 -15.75 11.34 -1.02
C PHE A 272 -16.41 9.97 -0.97
N VAL A 273 -16.84 9.53 0.21
CA VAL A 273 -17.48 8.22 0.41
C VAL A 273 -18.76 8.10 -0.43
N ALA A 274 -19.55 9.17 -0.53
CA ALA A 274 -20.75 9.20 -1.36
C ALA A 274 -20.42 9.05 -2.86
N ALA A 275 -19.31 9.61 -3.33
CA ALA A 275 -18.84 9.47 -4.71
C ALA A 275 -18.16 8.11 -4.99
N PHE A 276 -17.34 7.63 -4.05
CA PHE A 276 -16.50 6.45 -4.23
C PHE A 276 -17.24 5.13 -3.99
N ASN A 277 -18.07 5.01 -2.96
CA ASN A 277 -18.71 3.73 -2.63
C ASN A 277 -19.56 3.13 -3.76
N PRO A 278 -20.28 3.91 -4.61
CA PRO A 278 -20.93 3.38 -5.80
C PRO A 278 -19.95 2.70 -6.78
N LEU A 279 -18.74 3.27 -6.96
CA LEU A 279 -17.68 2.66 -7.78
C LEU A 279 -17.17 1.37 -7.15
N ALA A 280 -16.89 1.39 -5.85
CA ALA A 280 -16.42 0.21 -5.11
C ALA A 280 -17.39 -0.98 -5.21
N ARG A 281 -18.70 -0.71 -5.00
CA ARG A 281 -19.74 -1.75 -5.10
C ARG A 281 -19.79 -2.41 -6.48
N ARG A 282 -19.53 -1.67 -7.56
CA ARG A 282 -19.53 -2.21 -8.93
C ARG A 282 -18.46 -3.29 -9.14
N PHE A 283 -17.37 -3.24 -8.37
CA PHE A 283 -16.28 -4.20 -8.44
C PHE A 283 -16.24 -5.17 -7.27
N HIS A 284 -17.28 -5.17 -6.42
CA HIS A 284 -17.37 -5.98 -5.21
C HIS A 284 -16.22 -5.74 -4.21
N THR A 285 -15.69 -4.51 -4.17
CA THR A 285 -14.66 -4.12 -3.21
C THR A 285 -15.26 -3.51 -1.94
N ARG A 286 -14.43 -3.26 -0.93
CA ARG A 286 -14.85 -2.73 0.38
C ARG A 286 -15.49 -1.34 0.22
N VAL A 287 -16.62 -1.13 0.88
CA VAL A 287 -17.20 0.20 1.09
C VAL A 287 -16.66 0.83 2.37
N TRP A 288 -16.53 2.15 2.37
CA TRP A 288 -15.91 2.92 3.45
C TRP A 288 -16.90 3.87 4.11
N THR A 289 -16.58 4.28 5.33
CA THR A 289 -17.25 5.36 6.06
C THR A 289 -16.26 6.48 6.37
N ALA A 290 -16.75 7.72 6.43
CA ALA A 290 -15.90 8.89 6.66
C ALA A 290 -15.18 8.91 8.03
N THR A 291 -15.62 8.07 8.96
CA THR A 291 -15.02 7.93 10.30
C THR A 291 -13.92 6.87 10.36
N GLU A 292 -13.76 6.04 9.33
CA GLU A 292 -12.73 4.99 9.33
C GLU A 292 -11.35 5.50 8.91
N PHE A 293 -11.27 6.48 8.01
CA PHE A 293 -10.01 6.96 7.42
C PHE A 293 -9.82 8.46 7.60
#